data_AF-A0A6C0B6K4-F1
#
_entry.id   AF-A0A6C0B6K4-F1
#
_cell.length_a   1.000
_cell.length_b   1.000
_cell.length_c   1.000
_cell.angle_alpha   90.00
_cell.angle_beta   90.00
_cell.angle_gamma   90.00
#
_symmetry.space_group_name_H-M   'P 1'
#
loop_
_entity.id
_entity.type
_entity.pdbx_description
1 polymer ?
#
loop_
_entity_poly.entity_id
_entity_poly.type
_entity_poly.pdbx_seq_one_letter_code
_entity_poly.pdbx_strand_id
1 'polypeptide(L)' 'MEKLFTVPSIMTHTLNGGLLLLGGILIAVNFSFIRRLPTLQLIILVLILSIAVGVHGLSHVGVESAYGYNPLKIFGF' A
#
# COMPACT_ATOMS: atom_id res chain seq x y z
N MET A 1 -5.24 -21.84 -1.91
CA MET A 1 -5.14 -20.38 -2.16
C MET A 1 -6.47 -19.76 -2.62
N GLU A 2 -7.28 -20.44 -3.44
CA GLU A 2 -8.56 -19.88 -3.94
C GLU A 2 -9.54 -19.38 -2.85
N LYS A 3 -9.54 -19.99 -1.65
CA LYS A 3 -10.39 -19.54 -0.52
C LYS A 3 -9.90 -18.30 0.23
N LEU A 4 -8.63 -17.90 0.08
CA LEU A 4 -8.07 -16.73 0.78
C LEU A 4 -8.54 -15.42 0.11
N PHE A 5 -8.55 -15.39 -1.22
CA PHE A 5 -8.98 -14.22 -2.00
C PHE A 5 -10.50 -14.00 -2.01
N THR A 6 -11.28 -14.89 -1.39
CA THR A 6 -12.72 -14.67 -1.13
C THR A 6 -12.98 -14.14 0.27
N VAL A 7 -11.96 -14.02 1.13
CA VAL A 7 -12.10 -13.43 2.46
C VAL A 7 -12.14 -11.90 2.33
N PRO A 8 -13.20 -11.22 2.81
CA PRO A 8 -13.36 -9.78 2.60
C PRO A 8 -12.17 -8.93 3.04
N SER A 9 -11.54 -9.26 4.17
CA SER A 9 -10.37 -8.55 4.70
C SER A 9 -9.13 -8.70 3.82
N ILE A 10 -8.93 -9.86 3.19
CA ILE A 10 -7.82 -10.09 2.25
C ILE A 10 -8.09 -9.37 0.92
N MET A 11 -9.35 -9.38 0.46
CA MET A 11 -9.75 -8.63 -0.74
C MET A 11 -9.53 -7.13 -0.57
N THR A 12 -10.01 -6.55 0.53
CA THR A 12 -9.85 -5.11 0.80
C THR A 12 -8.39 -4.74 1.06
N HIS A 13 -7.62 -5.61 1.72
CA HIS A 13 -6.17 -5.45 1.88
C HIS A 13 -5.46 -5.39 0.52
N THR A 14 -5.79 -6.33 -0.38
CA THR A 14 -5.23 -6.39 -1.73
C THR A 14 -5.61 -5.17 -2.56
N LEU A 15 -6.88 -4.75 -2.50
CA LEU A 15 -7.35 -3.55 -3.18
C LEU A 15 -6.65 -2.29 -2.66
N ASN A 16 -6.45 -2.17 -1.34
CA ASN A 16 -5.71 -1.06 -0.73
C ASN A 16 -4.28 -1.01 -1.27
N GLY A 17 -3.57 -2.15 -1.32
CA GLY A 17 -2.23 -2.22 -1.92
C GLY A 17 -2.23 -1.80 -3.40
N GLY A 18 -3.25 -2.20 -4.17
CA GLY A 18 -3.42 -1.77 -5.56
C GLY A 18 -3.63 -0.25 -5.71
N LEU A 19 -4.45 0.36 -4.85
CA LEU A 19 -4.65 1.82 -4.82
C LEU A 19 -3.37 2.56 -4.41
N LEU A 20 -2.61 2.01 -3.46
CA LEU A 20 -1.32 2.57 -3.05
C LEU A 20 -0.31 2.54 -4.20
N LEU A 21 -0.26 1.43 -4.94
CA LEU A 21 0.57 1.29 -6.14
C LEU A 21 0.14 2.29 -7.23
N LEU A 22 -1.16 2.43 -7.49
CA LEU A 22 -1.70 3.42 -8.43
C LEU A 22 -1.30 4.85 -8.02
N GLY A 23 -1.36 5.17 -6.72
CA GLY A 23 -0.89 6.44 -6.18
C GLY A 23 0.60 6.67 -6.46
N GLY A 24 1.44 5.65 -6.27
CA GLY A 24 2.86 5.69 -6.63
C GLY A 24 3.09 5.92 -8.13
N ILE A 25 2.33 5.25 -8.99
CA ILE A 25 2.38 5.45 -10.45
C ILE A 25 2.00 6.89 -10.81
N LEU A 26 0.92 7.42 -10.23
CA LEU A 26 0.51 8.80 -10.47
C LEU A 26 1.58 9.80 -10.02
N ILE A 27 2.24 9.57 -8.89
CA ILE A 27 3.36 10.39 -8.43
C ILE A 27 4.52 10.32 -9.43
N ALA A 28 4.88 9.12 -9.91
CA ALA A 28 5.97 8.92 -10.86
C ALA A 28 5.70 9.60 -12.21
N VAL A 29 4.51 9.41 -12.77
CA VAL A 29 4.10 10.01 -14.06
C VAL A 29 4.01 11.53 -13.98
N ASN A 30 3.59 12.08 -12.82
CA ASN A 30 3.47 13.52 -12.61
C ASN A 30 4.68 14.14 -11.89
N PHE A 31 5.81 13.44 -11.83
CA PHE A 31 6.97 13.85 -11.04
C PHE A 31 7.50 15.23 -11.44
N SER A 32 7.44 15.57 -12.73
CA SER A 32 7.88 16.88 -13.27
C SER A 32 7.08 18.06 -12.71
N PHE A 33 5.79 17.84 -12.40
CA PHE A 33 4.92 18.81 -11.75
C PHE A 33 5.13 18.80 -10.23
N ILE A 34 5.16 17.62 -9.62
CA ILE A 34 5.30 17.45 -8.17
C ILE A 34 6.58 18.10 -7.65
N ARG A 35 7.71 17.95 -8.35
CA ARG A 35 8.99 18.56 -7.95
C ARG A 35 9.01 20.09 -7.95
N ARG A 36 7.97 20.74 -8.48
CA ARG A 36 7.82 22.21 -8.52
C ARG A 36 6.90 22.74 -7.42
N LEU A 37 6.28 21.85 -6.62
CA LEU A 37 5.43 22.26 -5.52
C LEU A 37 6.25 22.94 -4.40
N PRO A 38 5.69 23.94 -3.70
CA PRO A 38 6.25 24.49 -2.47
C PRO A 38 6.70 23.40 -1.48
N THR A 39 7.78 23.67 -0.75
CA THR A 39 8.39 22.73 0.20
C THR A 39 7.39 22.14 1.19
N LEU A 40 6.47 22.96 1.72
CA LEU A 40 5.44 22.49 2.65
C LEU A 40 4.55 21.40 2.03
N GLN A 41 4.19 21.54 0.75
CA GLN A 41 3.34 20.57 0.04
C GLN A 41 4.10 19.28 -0.25
N LEU A 42 5.40 19.37 -0.56
CA LEU A 42 6.27 18.19 -0.68
C LEU A 42 6.35 17.42 0.65
N ILE A 43 6.52 18.13 1.78
CA ILE A 43 6.52 17.52 3.11
C ILE A 43 5.19 16.81 3.37
N ILE A 44 4.07 17.48 3.10
CA ILE A 44 2.72 16.89 3.27
C ILE A 44 2.56 15.62 2.43
N LEU A 45 2.97 15.63 1.16
CA LEU A 45 2.91 14.45 0.29
C LEU A 45 3.70 13.27 0.86
N VAL A 46 4.91 13.52 1.37
CA VAL A 46 5.74 12.47 2.00
C VAL A 46 5.09 11.94 3.28
N LEU A 47 4.50 12.80 4.11
CA LEU A 47 3.80 12.38 5.32
C LEU A 47 2.57 11.53 4.98
N ILE A 48 1.78 11.91 3.97
CA ILE A 48 0.64 11.12 3.50
C ILE A 48 1.10 9.75 3.00
N LEU A 49 2.17 9.69 2.21
CA LEU A 49 2.71 8.43 1.71
C LEU A 49 3.21 7.53 2.86
N SER A 50 3.90 8.11 3.84
CA SER A 50 4.37 7.40 5.04
C SER A 50 3.20 6.79 5.82
N ILE A 51 2.13 7.56 6.04
CA ILE A 51 0.92 7.07 6.70
C ILE A 51 0.27 5.95 5.88
N ALA A 52 0.12 6.11 4.57
CA ALA A 52 -0.52 5.13 3.71
C ALA A 52 0.24 3.79 3.69
N VAL A 53 1.57 3.84 3.54
CA VAL A 53 2.45 2.66 3.61
C VAL A 53 2.39 2.03 5.00
N GLY A 54 2.44 2.83 6.07
CA GLY A 54 2.38 2.34 7.45
C GLY A 54 1.06 1.64 7.76
N VAL A 55 -0.07 2.21 7.36
CA VAL A 55 -1.40 1.61 7.55
C VAL A 55 -1.54 0.31 6.75
N HIS A 56 -1.04 0.28 5.50
CA HIS A 56 -1.01 -0.96 4.71
C HIS A 56 -0.11 -2.04 5.33
N GLY A 57 1.03 -1.66 5.90
CA GLY A 57 1.89 -2.57 6.66
C GLY A 57 1.22 -3.12 7.91
N LEU A 58 0.49 -2.28 8.65
CA LEU A 58 -0.30 -2.73 9.80
C LEU A 58 -1.43 -3.70 9.39
N SER A 59 -2.08 -3.47 8.25
CA SER A 59 -3.10 -4.41 7.77
C SER A 59 -2.50 -5.75 7.36
N HIS A 60 -1.26 -5.79 6.83
CA HIS A 60 -0.51 -7.04 6.63
C HIS A 60 -0.37 -7.86 7.91
N VAL A 61 0.05 -7.23 9.01
CA VAL A 61 0.16 -7.88 10.32
C VAL A 61 -1.19 -8.47 10.76
N GLY A 62 -2.28 -7.72 10.55
CA GLY A 62 -3.64 -8.18 10.85
C GLY A 62 -4.04 -9.43 10.06
N VAL A 63 -3.91 -9.40 8.73
CA VAL A 63 -4.29 -10.55 7.89
C VAL A 63 -3.36 -11.76 8.05
N GLU A 64 -2.09 -11.55 8.39
CA GLU A 64 -1.17 -12.63 8.74
C GLU A 64 -1.59 -13.31 10.04
N SER A 65 -1.90 -12.54 11.09
CA SER A 65 -2.34 -13.09 12.38
C SER A 65 -3.67 -13.85 12.30
N ALA A 66 -4.62 -13.36 11.49
CA ALA A 66 -5.97 -13.89 11.43
C ALA A 66 -6.13 -15.05 10.43
N TYR A 67 -5.38 -15.04 9.33
CA TYR A 67 -5.55 -15.98 8.22
C TYR A 67 -4.26 -16.67 7.78
N GLY A 68 -3.12 -16.38 8.41
CA GLY A 68 -1.82 -16.86 7.98
C GLY A 68 -1.38 -16.30 6.62
N TYR A 69 -1.99 -15.20 6.17
CA TYR A 69 -1.70 -14.60 4.87
C TYR A 69 -0.39 -13.81 4.92
N ASN A 70 0.70 -14.42 4.41
CA ASN A 70 1.99 -13.77 4.25
C ASN A 70 2.43 -13.84 2.78
N PRO A 71 2.41 -12.71 2.04
CA PRO A 71 2.80 -12.69 0.63
C PRO A 71 4.28 -13.00 0.40
N LEU A 72 5.16 -12.71 1.38
CA LEU A 72 6.59 -12.97 1.23
C LEU A 72 6.90 -14.47 1.24
N LYS A 73 6.15 -15.25 2.04
CA LYS A 73 6.22 -16.72 2.03
C LYS A 73 5.85 -17.32 0.66
N ILE A 74 5.04 -16.64 -0.14
CA ILE A 74 4.71 -17.08 -1.51
C ILE A 74 5.96 -17.07 -2.40
N PHE A 75 6.90 -16.15 -2.16
CA PHE A 75 8.15 -16.03 -2.90
C PHE A 75 9.31 -16.79 -2.26
N GLY A 76 9.07 -17.57 -1.21
CA GLY A 76 10.09 -18.39 -0.55
C GLY A 76 10.98 -17.65 0.45
N PHE A 77 10.54 -16.47 0.93
CA PHE A 77 11.17 -15.76 2.05
C PHE A 77 10.63 -16.23 3.41
#